data_AF-A0A8J3S3N0-F1
#
_entry.id   AF-A0A8J3S3N0-F1
#
_cell.length_a   1.000
_cell.length_b   1.000
_cell.length_c   1.000
_cell.angle_alpha   90.00
_cell.angle_beta   90.00
_cell.angle_gamma   90.00
#
_symmetry.space_group_name_H-M   'P 1'
#
loop_
_entity.id
_entity.type
_entity.pdbx_description
1 polymer ?
#
loop_
_entity_poly.entity_id
_entity_poly.type
_entity_poly.pdbx_seq_one_letter_code
_entity_poly.pdbx_strand_id
1 'polypeptide(L)'
;MSNIFAAVLKSVYAQSTAVLARQVILHGACVGSSNPDAWFPPEPTSRSDAGKDLALVEYEATARQLCGSCPVRAECLELALREEYDLPRSWFHGIRGGAAPWERQTMVSNRRRTARRLAARQTAPDEAVA
;
A
#
# COMPACT_ATOMS: atom_id res chain seq x y z
N MET A 1 15.43 8.05 20.65
CA MET A 1 14.13 8.00 19.94
C MET A 1 14.33 7.14 18.69
N SER A 2 13.43 6.17 18.46
CA SER A 2 13.76 4.82 17.99
C SER A 2 14.28 4.68 16.55
N ASN A 3 15.52 4.17 16.40
CA ASN A 3 16.19 3.83 15.13
C ASN A 3 15.64 2.52 14.49
N ILE A 4 14.73 1.83 15.19
CA ILE A 4 14.26 0.49 14.83
C ILE A 4 13.25 0.54 13.68
N PHE A 5 12.28 1.48 13.70
CA PHE A 5 11.28 1.59 12.63
C PHE A 5 11.92 1.90 11.27
N ALA A 6 12.91 2.80 11.24
CA ALA A 6 13.64 3.12 10.03
C ALA A 6 14.45 1.93 9.49
N ALA A 7 15.04 1.12 10.38
CA ALA A 7 15.76 -0.08 10.00
C ALA A 7 14.84 -1.18 9.44
N VAL A 8 13.67 -1.38 10.05
CA VAL A 8 12.64 -2.32 9.56
C VAL A 8 12.18 -1.93 8.15
N LEU A 9 11.85 -0.65 7.93
CA LEU A 9 11.43 -0.18 6.60
C LEU A 9 12.52 -0.37 5.55
N LYS A 10 13.78 -0.02 5.84
CA LYS A 10 14.92 -0.25 4.93
C LYS A 10 15.05 -1.73 4.57
N SER A 11 14.89 -2.63 5.54
CA SER A 11 14.92 -4.08 5.31
C SER A 11 13.78 -4.54 4.40
N VAL A 12 12.55 -4.07 4.62
CA VAL A 12 11.40 -4.40 3.76
C VAL A 12 11.60 -3.93 2.32
N TYR A 13 12.06 -2.69 2.12
CA TYR A 13 12.32 -2.16 0.78
C TYR A 13 13.41 -2.91 0.02
N ALA A 14 14.42 -3.46 0.71
CA ALA A 14 15.51 -4.21 0.09
C ALA A 14 15.12 -5.64 -0.32
N GLN A 15 14.05 -6.20 0.24
CA GLN A 15 13.60 -7.56 -0.07
C GLN A 15 13.01 -7.66 -1.48
N SER A 16 13.14 -8.82 -2.13
CA SER A 16 12.54 -9.07 -3.44
C SER A 16 11.03 -9.29 -3.32
N THR A 17 10.28 -9.06 -4.41
CA THR A 17 8.83 -9.28 -4.44
C THR A 17 8.44 -10.72 -4.07
N ALA A 18 9.25 -11.71 -4.48
CA ALA A 18 9.00 -13.12 -4.14
C ALA A 18 9.15 -13.40 -2.64
N VAL A 19 10.12 -12.77 -1.96
CA VAL A 19 10.31 -12.92 -0.51
C VAL A 19 9.13 -12.31 0.24
N LEU A 20 8.70 -11.11 -0.15
CA LEU A 20 7.54 -10.44 0.44
C LEU A 20 6.28 -11.29 0.25
N ALA A 21 6.03 -11.81 -0.97
CA ALA A 21 4.90 -12.68 -1.25
C ALA A 21 4.89 -13.93 -0.36
N ARG A 22 6.03 -14.60 -0.21
CA ARG A 22 6.16 -15.77 0.67
C ARG A 22 5.84 -15.42 2.13
N GLN A 23 6.35 -14.31 2.66
CA GLN A 23 6.06 -13.88 4.03
C GLN A 23 4.57 -13.60 4.23
N VAL A 24 3.92 -12.91 3.28
CA VAL A 24 2.49 -12.59 3.35
C VAL A 24 1.64 -13.86 3.33
N ILE A 25 1.94 -14.80 2.43
CA ILE A 25 1.20 -16.07 2.31
C ILE A 25 1.34 -16.94 3.57
N LEU A 26 2.49 -16.92 4.25
CA LEU A 26 2.74 -17.77 5.41
C LEU A 26 2.33 -17.14 6.75
N HIS A 27 2.34 -15.81 6.85
CA HIS A 27 2.27 -15.13 8.15
C HIS A 27 1.25 -14.00 8.21
N GLY A 28 0.48 -13.75 7.15
CA GLY A 28 -0.59 -12.76 7.17
C GLY A 28 -1.67 -13.12 8.19
N ALA A 29 -2.16 -12.14 8.95
CA ALA A 29 -3.28 -12.35 9.88
C ALA A 29 -4.59 -12.78 9.17
N CYS A 30 -4.69 -12.55 7.86
CA CYS A 30 -5.78 -13.05 7.02
C CYS A 30 -5.68 -14.55 6.73
N VAL A 31 -4.49 -15.15 6.84
CA VAL A 31 -4.24 -16.56 6.51
C VAL A 31 -4.95 -17.44 7.54
N GLY A 32 -5.86 -18.29 7.07
CA GLY A 32 -6.65 -19.17 7.95
C GLY A 32 -7.75 -18.45 8.75
N SER A 33 -8.07 -17.20 8.41
CA SER A 33 -9.23 -16.51 9.00
C SER A 33 -10.51 -17.29 8.77
N SER A 34 -11.36 -17.37 9.80
CA SER A 34 -12.72 -17.92 9.68
C SER A 34 -13.67 -17.03 8.88
N ASN A 35 -13.26 -15.79 8.59
CA ASN A 35 -13.98 -14.84 7.75
C ASN A 35 -12.99 -14.18 6.76
N PRO A 36 -12.72 -14.79 5.59
CA PRO A 36 -11.84 -14.20 4.58
C PRO A 36 -12.42 -12.92 3.95
N ASP A 37 -13.76 -12.82 3.86
CA ASP A 37 -14.46 -11.68 3.27
C ASP A 37 -14.28 -10.38 4.09
N ALA A 38 -13.83 -10.48 5.35
CA ALA A 38 -13.47 -9.33 6.16
C ALA A 38 -12.39 -8.45 5.50
N TRP A 39 -11.51 -9.02 4.65
CA TRP A 39 -10.50 -8.26 3.89
C TRP A 39 -11.02 -7.70 2.56
N PHE A 40 -12.27 -8.00 2.20
CA PHE A 40 -12.96 -7.48 1.02
C PHE A 40 -14.32 -6.86 1.41
N PRO A 41 -14.36 -5.91 2.37
CA PRO A 41 -15.62 -5.27 2.72
C PRO A 41 -16.15 -4.45 1.54
N PRO A 42 -17.48 -4.22 1.47
CA PRO A 42 -18.08 -3.41 0.42
C PRO A 42 -17.40 -2.05 0.28
N GLU A 43 -16.88 -1.76 -0.90
CA GLU A 43 -16.22 -0.49 -1.17
C GLU A 43 -17.27 0.63 -1.33
N PRO A 44 -17.08 1.81 -0.71
CA PRO A 44 -18.02 2.92 -0.86
C PRO A 44 -18.14 3.35 -2.32
N THR A 45 -19.32 3.14 -2.93
CA THR A 45 -19.55 3.51 -4.33
C THR A 45 -19.82 5.00 -4.48
N SER A 46 -19.46 5.56 -5.64
CA SER A 46 -19.17 7.00 -5.77
C SER A 46 -20.35 7.91 -6.10
N ARG A 47 -21.63 7.50 -6.04
CA ARG A 47 -22.63 8.22 -6.84
C ARG A 47 -23.18 9.53 -6.26
N SER A 48 -23.49 9.66 -4.97
CA SER A 48 -23.94 10.96 -4.41
C SER A 48 -24.49 10.77 -3.00
N ASP A 49 -23.69 10.76 -1.93
CA ASP A 49 -24.28 10.64 -0.58
C ASP A 49 -23.50 11.44 0.46
N ALA A 50 -24.24 12.16 1.30
CA ALA A 50 -23.77 12.90 2.48
C ALA A 50 -23.10 12.02 3.57
N GLY A 51 -22.78 10.76 3.27
CA GLY A 51 -22.09 9.81 4.16
C GLY A 51 -20.85 9.16 3.54
N LYS A 52 -20.45 9.54 2.32
CA LYS A 52 -19.30 8.92 1.64
C LYS A 52 -18.00 9.09 2.42
N ASP A 53 -17.75 10.28 2.96
CA ASP A 53 -16.53 10.55 3.72
C ASP A 53 -16.46 9.71 4.99
N LEU A 54 -17.59 9.54 5.68
CA LEU A 54 -17.69 8.67 6.84
C LEU A 54 -17.42 7.20 6.46
N ALA A 55 -18.02 6.71 5.37
CA ALA A 55 -17.81 5.34 4.90
C ALA A 55 -16.34 5.07 4.50
N LEU A 56 -15.65 6.05 3.92
CA LEU A 56 -14.21 5.96 3.66
C LEU A 56 -13.42 5.86 4.98
N VAL A 57 -13.72 6.72 5.95
CA VAL A 57 -13.07 6.71 7.27
C VAL A 57 -13.29 5.38 8.01
N GLU A 58 -14.50 4.84 7.98
CA GLU A 58 -14.84 3.55 8.59
C GLU A 58 -14.12 2.38 7.91
N TYR A 59 -14.02 2.39 6.59
CA TYR A 59 -13.28 1.37 5.84
C TYR A 59 -11.79 1.44 6.19
N GLU A 60 -11.19 2.62 6.25
CA GLU A 60 -9.79 2.78 6.65
C GLU A 60 -9.57 2.35 8.11
N ALA A 61 -10.51 2.65 9.02
CA ALA A 61 -10.45 2.17 10.39
C ALA A 61 -10.49 0.64 10.45
N THR A 62 -11.35 0.02 9.64
CA THR A 62 -11.44 -1.45 9.49
C THR A 62 -10.12 -2.02 8.97
N ALA A 63 -9.49 -1.37 7.98
CA ALA A 63 -8.18 -1.77 7.48
C ALA A 63 -7.10 -1.74 8.56
N ARG A 64 -7.05 -0.66 9.34
CA ARG A 64 -6.11 -0.53 10.47
C ARG A 64 -6.38 -1.56 11.57
N GLN A 65 -7.63 -1.87 11.84
CA GLN A 65 -8.03 -2.86 12.85
C GLN A 65 -7.62 -4.28 12.43
N LEU A 66 -8.02 -4.71 11.24
CA LEU A 66 -7.74 -6.08 10.75
C LEU A 66 -6.25 -6.37 10.63
N CYS A 67 -5.45 -5.37 10.24
CA CYS A 67 -4.02 -5.55 10.04
C CYS A 67 -3.16 -5.06 11.21
N GLY A 68 -3.74 -4.48 12.26
CA GLY A 68 -3.01 -3.76 13.31
C GLY A 68 -1.94 -4.57 14.01
N SER A 69 -2.24 -5.84 14.30
CA SER A 69 -1.33 -6.81 14.92
C SER A 69 -0.67 -7.78 13.93
N CYS A 70 -0.87 -7.58 12.62
CA CYS A 70 -0.34 -8.49 11.60
C CYS A 70 1.19 -8.40 11.53
N PRO A 71 1.93 -9.52 11.70
CA PRO A 71 3.39 -9.50 11.79
C PRO A 71 4.08 -9.13 10.47
N VAL A 72 3.36 -9.22 9.35
CA VAL A 72 3.84 -8.91 7.99
C VAL A 72 3.12 -7.70 7.38
N ARG A 73 2.61 -6.79 8.22
CA ARG A 73 1.85 -5.62 7.77
C ARG A 73 2.65 -4.76 6.79
N ALA A 74 3.91 -4.48 7.09
CA ALA A 74 4.77 -3.62 6.27
C ALA A 74 5.14 -4.29 4.94
N GLU A 75 5.48 -5.57 4.99
CA GLU A 75 5.80 -6.42 3.85
C GLU A 75 4.60 -6.55 2.91
N CYS A 76 3.40 -6.75 3.48
CA CYS A 76 2.14 -6.82 2.74
C CYS A 76 1.83 -5.50 2.03
N LEU A 77 2.02 -4.37 2.71
CA LEU A 77 1.82 -3.05 2.09
C LEU A 77 2.81 -2.84 0.94
N GLU A 78 4.09 -3.14 1.15
CA GLU A 78 5.11 -2.96 0.11
C GLU A 78 4.87 -3.88 -1.10
N LEU A 79 4.52 -5.15 -0.85
CA LEU A 79 4.14 -6.09 -1.91
C LEU A 79 2.96 -5.54 -2.73
N ALA A 80 1.90 -5.07 -2.07
CA ALA A 80 0.75 -4.50 -2.74
C ALA A 80 1.13 -3.33 -3.63
N LEU A 81 1.91 -2.38 -3.11
CA LEU A 81 2.33 -1.20 -3.86
C LEU A 81 3.24 -1.53 -5.06
N ARG A 82 3.98 -2.64 -5.02
CA ARG A 82 4.78 -3.12 -6.16
C ARG A 82 3.90 -3.74 -7.24
N GLU A 83 3.03 -4.67 -6.85
CA GLU A 83 2.11 -5.33 -7.79
C GLU A 83 1.18 -4.32 -8.46
N GLU A 84 0.72 -3.34 -7.69
CA GLU A 84 -0.20 -2.29 -8.14
C GLU A 84 0.51 -1.14 -8.89
N TYR A 85 1.85 -1.13 -8.94
CA TYR A 85 2.62 0.00 -9.49
C TYR A 85 2.36 0.24 -10.98
N ASP A 86 2.04 -0.77 -11.77
CA ASP A 86 1.75 -0.65 -13.20
C ASP A 86 0.28 -0.94 -13.56
N LEU A 87 -0.55 -1.20 -12.55
CA LEU A 87 -1.96 -1.53 -12.75
C LEU A 87 -2.84 -0.28 -12.83
N PRO A 88 -3.99 -0.39 -13.54
CA PRO A 88 -5.02 0.65 -13.51
C PRO A 88 -5.65 0.74 -12.10
N ARG A 89 -6.09 1.95 -11.71
CA ARG A 89 -6.67 2.20 -10.38
C ARG A 89 -7.91 1.35 -10.09
N SER A 90 -8.64 0.96 -11.12
CA SER A 90 -9.83 0.11 -11.03
C SER A 90 -9.54 -1.33 -10.60
N TRP A 91 -8.27 -1.75 -10.52
CA TRP A 91 -7.88 -3.10 -10.09
C TRP A 91 -7.42 -3.15 -8.62
N PHE A 92 -7.47 -2.01 -7.93
CA PHE A 92 -7.13 -1.93 -6.52
C PHE A 92 -8.38 -2.28 -5.75
N HIS A 93 -8.36 -3.42 -5.06
CA HIS A 93 -9.48 -3.88 -4.27
C HIS A 93 -9.06 -4.34 -2.88
N GLY A 94 -10.00 -4.31 -1.95
CA GLY A 94 -9.84 -4.87 -0.62
C GLY A 94 -8.73 -4.22 0.23
N ILE A 95 -8.54 -4.81 1.40
CA ILE A 95 -7.59 -4.34 2.42
C ILE A 95 -6.27 -5.09 2.27
N ARG A 96 -5.17 -4.35 2.11
CA ARG A 96 -3.81 -4.89 2.07
C ARG A 96 -2.87 -4.05 2.91
N GLY A 97 -2.04 -4.68 3.75
CA GLY A 97 -1.07 -3.98 4.60
C GLY A 97 -1.69 -2.97 5.58
N GLY A 98 -2.97 -3.11 5.90
CA GLY A 98 -3.73 -2.17 6.71
C GLY A 98 -4.09 -0.86 6.02
N ALA A 99 -4.12 -0.87 4.68
CA ALA A 99 -4.52 0.26 3.86
C ALA A 99 -5.70 -0.09 2.95
N ALA A 100 -6.61 0.86 2.78
CA ALA A 100 -7.70 0.82 1.83
C ALA A 100 -7.21 1.00 0.38
N PRO A 101 -8.01 0.60 -0.64
CA PRO A 101 -7.62 0.75 -2.04
C PRO A 101 -7.22 2.18 -2.44
N TRP A 102 -7.97 3.20 -2.02
CA TRP A 102 -7.68 4.61 -2.36
C TRP A 102 -6.43 5.16 -1.68
N GLU A 103 -6.10 4.70 -0.47
CA GLU A 103 -4.85 5.03 0.20
C GLU A 103 -3.66 4.48 -0.63
N ARG A 104 -3.74 3.22 -1.06
CA ARG A 104 -2.71 2.61 -1.91
C ARG A 104 -2.61 3.26 -3.29
N GLN A 105 -3.74 3.61 -3.91
CA GLN A 105 -3.76 4.38 -5.16
C GLN A 105 -3.01 5.72 -5.00
N THR A 106 -3.18 6.39 -3.87
CA THR A 106 -2.48 7.64 -3.55
C THR A 106 -0.98 7.39 -3.38
N MET A 107 -0.60 6.35 -2.65
CA MET A 107 0.81 5.96 -2.48
C MET A 107 1.50 5.61 -3.80
N VAL A 108 0.86 4.79 -4.66
CA VAL A 108 1.37 4.45 -6.00
C VAL A 108 1.49 5.70 -6.87
N SER A 109 0.48 6.57 -6.85
CA SER A 109 0.52 7.85 -7.60
C SER A 109 1.69 8.73 -7.17
N ASN A 110 2.00 8.77 -5.88
CA ASN A 110 3.15 9.50 -5.34
C ASN A 110 4.47 8.85 -5.77
N ARG A 111 4.60 7.52 -5.72
CA ARG A 111 5.80 6.81 -6.21
C ARG A 111 6.05 7.07 -7.69
N ARG A 112 5.02 6.95 -8.53
CA ARG A 112 5.08 7.25 -9.98
C ARG A 112 5.52 8.69 -10.23
N ARG A 113 4.96 9.66 -9.48
CA ARG A 113 5.33 11.08 -9.60
C ARG A 113 6.79 11.32 -9.22
N THR A 114 7.26 10.71 -8.13
CA THR A 114 8.65 10.82 -7.69
C THR A 114 9.61 10.20 -8.70
N ALA A 115 9.31 9.00 -9.22
CA ALA A 115 10.12 8.33 -10.24
C ALA A 115 10.24 9.20 -11.51
N ARG A 116 9.13 9.77 -11.99
CA ARG A 116 9.14 10.71 -13.13
C ARG A 116 10.00 11.94 -12.88
N ARG A 117 9.93 12.53 -11.68
CA ARG A 117 10.74 13.69 -11.30
C ARG A 117 12.24 13.35 -11.25
N LEU A 118 12.59 12.18 -10.73
CA LEU A 118 13.99 11.72 -10.67
C LEU A 118 14.53 11.44 -12.06
N ALA A 119 13.77 10.76 -12.92
CA ALA A 119 14.14 10.53 -14.31
C ALA A 119 14.34 11.86 -15.06
N ALA A 120 13.41 12.82 -14.91
CA ALA A 120 13.53 14.14 -15.54
C ALA A 120 14.79 14.91 -15.08
N ARG A 121 15.17 14.79 -13.80
CA ARG A 121 16.42 15.39 -13.28
C ARG A 121 17.67 14.74 -13.87
N GLN A 122 17.66 13.42 -14.06
CA GLN A 122 18.79 12.69 -14.63
C GLN A 122 18.96 12.94 -16.13
N THR A 123 17.86 13.26 -16.83
CA THR A 123 17.87 13.57 -18.26
C THR A 123 18.12 15.05 -18.57
N ALA A 124 18.14 15.93 -17.56
CA ALA A 124 18.57 17.31 -17.75
C ALA A 124 20.09 17.30 -17.93
N PRO A 125 20.64 17.61 -19.12
CA PRO A 125 22.09 17.72 -19.28
C PRO A 125 22.63 18.83 -18.37
N ASP A 126 23.87 18.69 -17.91
CA ASP A 126 24.63 19.74 -17.19
C ASP A 126 24.80 20.98 -18.10
N GLU A 127 23.76 21.80 -18.24
CA GLU A 127 23.86 23.16 -18.79
C GLU A 127 23.82 24.16 -17.62
N ALA A 128 24.92 24.29 -16.88
CA ALA A 128 25.26 25.48 -16.09
C ALA A 128 26.64 25.34 -15.40
N VAL A 129 27.71 25.25 -16.20
CA VAL A 129 29.02 25.78 -15.76
C VAL A 129 29.62 26.51 -16.96
N ALA A 130 29.26 27.79 -17.09
CA ALA A 130 29.92 28.77 -17.93
C ALA A 130 30.27 29.97 -17.05
#